data_AF-A0A061IZH8-F1
#
_entry.id   AF-A0A061IZH8-F1
#
_cell.length_a   1.000
_cell.length_b   1.000
_cell.length_c   1.000
_cell.angle_alpha   90.00
_cell.angle_beta   90.00
_cell.angle_gamma   90.00
#
_symmetry.space_group_name_H-M   'P 1'
#
loop_
_entity.id
_entity.type
_entity.pdbx_description
1 polymer ?
#
loop_
_entity_poly.entity_id
_entity_poly.type
_entity_poly.pdbx_seq_one_letter_code
_entity_poly.pdbx_strand_id
1 'polypeptide(L)'
;MLRRTLRRLSAPTTTHTNAQQEVLVIKSAYSLLRMCYRSIDIKVKSRHARQFLQKRLMQQWRENCHETNPEKQRFLMDHAGAFLQALHSSRNPKPGEVVSFQLLRRVAYEESQRAKAERAKTVHKLPSGAKLH
;
A
#
# COMPACT_ATOMS: atom_id res chain seq x y z
N MET A 1 53.33 1.81 -14.28
CA MET A 1 52.55 0.55 -14.29
C MET A 1 51.06 0.89 -14.20
N LEU A 2 50.34 0.84 -15.32
CA LEU A 2 48.90 1.14 -15.42
C LEU A 2 48.11 -0.17 -15.37
N ARG A 3 47.44 -0.44 -14.25
CA ARG A 3 46.54 -1.60 -14.09
C ARG A 3 45.16 -1.25 -14.66
N ARG A 4 44.85 -1.74 -15.86
CA ARG A 4 43.49 -1.73 -16.44
C ARG A 4 42.75 -2.99 -16.00
N THR A 5 41.78 -2.86 -15.11
CA THR A 5 40.81 -3.91 -14.78
C THR A 5 39.65 -3.84 -15.77
N LEU A 6 39.47 -4.89 -16.58
CA LEU A 6 38.29 -5.07 -17.42
C LEU A 6 37.07 -5.35 -16.53
N ARG A 7 36.10 -4.45 -16.57
CA ARG A 7 34.78 -4.62 -15.94
C ARG A 7 33.92 -5.45 -16.88
N ARG A 8 33.71 -6.75 -16.57
CA ARG A 8 32.68 -7.58 -17.21
C ARG A 8 31.31 -7.00 -16.85
N LEU A 9 30.63 -6.42 -17.83
CA LEU A 9 29.20 -6.12 -17.76
C LEU A 9 28.45 -7.42 -18.02
N SER A 10 28.03 -8.12 -16.96
CA SER A 10 27.00 -9.15 -17.07
C SER A 10 25.66 -8.46 -17.29
N ALA A 11 25.05 -8.67 -18.45
CA ALA A 11 23.69 -8.25 -18.75
C ALA A 11 22.71 -8.85 -17.71
N PRO A 12 21.67 -8.11 -17.28
CA PRO A 12 20.63 -8.67 -16.43
C PRO A 12 19.74 -9.59 -17.27
N THR A 13 19.82 -10.88 -17.00
CA THR A 13 18.88 -11.89 -17.50
C THR A 13 17.50 -11.60 -16.90
N THR A 14 16.58 -11.17 -17.75
CA THR A 14 15.15 -11.05 -17.41
C THR A 14 14.50 -12.41 -17.24
N THR A 15 13.34 -12.38 -16.58
CA THR A 15 12.30 -13.41 -16.46
C THR A 15 12.53 -14.51 -15.43
N HIS A 16 12.27 -14.16 -14.16
CA HIS A 16 11.66 -15.10 -13.22
C HIS A 16 10.16 -14.82 -13.10
N THR A 17 9.42 -15.88 -13.35
CA THR A 17 8.00 -16.15 -13.17
C THR A 17 7.51 -15.86 -11.76
N ASN A 18 6.26 -15.35 -11.63
CA ASN A 18 5.54 -15.14 -10.36
C ASN A 18 6.41 -14.57 -9.23
N ALA A 19 6.88 -13.33 -9.38
CA ALA A 19 7.38 -12.59 -8.24
C ALA A 19 6.25 -12.49 -7.20
N GLN A 20 6.28 -13.40 -6.22
CA GLN A 20 5.58 -13.23 -4.96
C GLN A 20 5.88 -11.78 -4.56
N GLN A 21 4.84 -10.93 -4.54
CA GLN A 21 4.97 -9.58 -4.02
C GLN A 21 5.76 -9.68 -2.72
N GLU A 22 6.77 -8.83 -2.52
CA GLU A 22 7.53 -8.77 -1.27
C GLU A 22 6.51 -8.66 -0.13
N VAL A 23 6.18 -9.81 0.47
CA VAL A 23 5.10 -9.89 1.45
C VAL A 23 5.63 -9.08 2.61
N LEU A 24 4.92 -8.02 2.95
CA LEU A 24 5.27 -7.17 4.08
C LEU A 24 5.55 -8.09 5.27
N VAL A 25 6.83 -8.22 5.64
CA VAL A 25 7.26 -9.18 6.66
C VAL A 25 6.90 -8.58 8.01
N ILE A 26 5.64 -8.74 8.38
CA ILE A 26 5.14 -8.18 9.63
C ILE A 26 5.44 -9.16 10.74
N LYS A 27 6.50 -8.86 11.49
CA LYS A 27 7.03 -9.73 12.56
C LYS A 27 6.18 -9.74 13.83
N SER A 28 5.20 -8.85 13.97
CA SER A 28 4.39 -8.72 15.18
C SER A 28 2.95 -8.33 14.88
N ALA A 29 1.99 -9.04 15.47
CA ALA A 29 0.57 -8.72 15.40
C ALA A 29 0.25 -7.31 15.90
N TYR A 30 0.96 -6.84 16.93
CA TYR A 30 0.78 -5.48 17.46
C TYR A 30 1.29 -4.39 16.51
N SER A 31 2.37 -4.67 15.78
CA SER A 31 2.83 -3.76 14.72
C SER A 31 1.81 -3.67 13.59
N LEU A 32 1.23 -4.80 13.17
CA LEU A 32 0.15 -4.85 12.17
C LEU A 32 -1.06 -4.03 12.62
N LEU A 33 -1.48 -4.17 13.88
CA LEU A 33 -2.56 -3.36 14.45
C LEU A 33 -2.29 -1.86 14.30
N ARG A 34 -1.09 -1.39 14.69
CA ARG A 34 -0.71 0.02 14.58
C ARG A 34 -0.74 0.51 13.14
N MET A 35 -0.28 -0.31 12.20
CA MET A 35 -0.32 0.01 10.77
C MET A 35 -1.75 0.12 10.25
N CYS A 36 -2.64 -0.82 10.60
CA CYS A 36 -4.06 -0.77 10.26
C CYS A 36 -4.72 0.50 10.82
N TYR A 37 -4.47 0.81 12.09
CA TYR A 37 -5.03 1.99 12.74
C TYR A 37 -4.60 3.30 12.05
N ARG A 38 -3.29 3.43 11.76
CA ARG A 38 -2.74 4.58 11.03
C ARG A 38 -3.24 4.67 9.59
N SER A 39 -3.41 3.53 8.93
CA SER A 39 -3.91 3.48 7.55
C SER A 39 -5.36 3.97 7.46
N ILE A 40 -6.19 3.64 8.45
CA ILE A 40 -7.55 4.17 8.55
C ILE A 40 -7.52 5.71 8.67
N ASP A 41 -6.65 6.27 9.52
CA ASP A 41 -6.53 7.72 9.71
C ASP A 41 -6.15 8.47 8.42
N ILE A 42 -5.34 7.82 7.58
CA ILE A 42 -4.78 8.39 6.35
C ILE A 42 -5.72 8.22 5.16
N LYS A 43 -6.22 7.00 4.92
CA LYS A 43 -6.95 6.66 3.69
C LYS A 43 -8.45 6.96 3.78
N VAL A 44 -9.05 6.83 4.95
CA VAL A 44 -10.50 6.98 5.11
C VAL A 44 -10.85 8.45 5.38
N LYS A 45 -11.53 9.09 4.42
CA LYS A 45 -11.87 10.51 4.51
C LYS A 45 -13.05 10.79 5.44
N SER A 46 -14.05 9.90 5.46
CA SER A 46 -15.24 10.08 6.29
C SER A 46 -14.91 9.90 7.77
N ARG A 47 -15.30 10.87 8.60
CA ARG A 47 -15.12 10.82 10.05
C ARG A 47 -15.85 9.64 10.68
N HIS A 48 -17.12 9.43 10.33
CA HIS A 48 -17.91 8.33 10.85
C HIS A 48 -17.34 6.98 10.43
N ALA A 49 -16.91 6.84 9.18
CA ALA A 49 -16.28 5.62 8.70
C ALA A 49 -14.96 5.32 9.43
N ARG A 50 -14.12 6.34 9.69
CA ARG A 50 -12.90 6.17 10.50
C ARG A 50 -13.20 5.65 11.90
N GLN A 51 -14.13 6.31 12.60
CA GLN A 51 -14.51 5.92 13.97
C GLN A 51 -15.06 4.50 14.00
N PHE A 52 -15.93 4.15 13.05
CA PHE A 52 -16.48 2.81 12.93
C PHE A 52 -15.38 1.76 12.71
N LEU A 53 -14.50 1.97 11.73
CA LEU A 53 -13.41 1.03 11.42
C LEU A 53 -12.41 0.90 12.57
N GLN A 54 -12.04 2.01 13.22
CA GLN A 54 -11.15 1.99 14.38
C GLN A 54 -11.77 1.25 15.56
N LYS A 55 -13.07 1.48 15.84
CA LYS A 55 -13.78 0.76 16.91
C LYS A 55 -13.81 -0.74 16.63
N ARG A 56 -14.14 -1.14 15.39
CA ARG A 56 -14.19 -2.54 14.99
C ARG A 56 -12.81 -3.21 15.03
N LEU A 57 -11.77 -2.52 14.57
CA LEU A 57 -10.39 -3.00 14.65
C LEU A 57 -9.94 -3.23 16.10
N MET A 58 -10.22 -2.27 16.98
CA MET A 58 -9.86 -2.39 18.40
C MET A 58 -10.67 -3.47 19.12
N GLN A 59 -11.93 -3.67 18.74
CA GLN A 59 -12.75 -4.76 19.27
C GLN A 59 -12.14 -6.12 18.88
N GLN A 60 -11.87 -6.34 17.59
CA GLN A 60 -11.24 -7.57 17.11
C GLN A 60 -9.88 -7.83 17.75
N TRP A 61 -9.09 -6.78 18.00
CA TRP A 61 -7.83 -6.90 18.74
C TRP A 61 -8.05 -7.40 20.16
N ARG A 62 -8.99 -6.79 20.91
CA ARG A 62 -9.28 -7.19 22.31
C ARG A 62 -9.76 -8.64 22.41
N GLU A 63 -10.52 -9.09 21.43
CA GLU A 63 -11.04 -10.46 21.38
C GLU A 63 -9.93 -11.50 21.11
N ASN A 64 -8.86 -11.13 20.40
CA ASN A 64 -7.88 -12.08 19.89
C ASN A 64 -6.43 -11.85 20.36
N CYS A 65 -6.14 -10.80 21.14
CA CYS A 65 -4.77 -10.45 21.54
C CYS A 65 -4.08 -11.49 22.44
N HIS A 66 -4.86 -12.35 23.08
CA HIS A 66 -4.38 -13.44 23.93
C HIS A 66 -4.42 -14.81 23.23
N GLU A 67 -4.68 -14.84 21.91
CA GLU A 67 -4.62 -16.08 21.16
C GLU A 67 -3.22 -16.69 21.28
N THR A 68 -3.13 -17.98 21.59
CA THR A 68 -1.86 -18.70 21.80
C THR A 68 -1.61 -19.72 20.70
N ASN A 69 -2.64 -20.12 19.95
CA ASN A 69 -2.50 -21.02 18.83
C ASN A 69 -1.80 -20.30 17.65
N PRO A 70 -0.64 -20.80 17.19
CA PRO A 70 0.16 -20.14 16.15
C PRO A 70 -0.54 -20.11 14.78
N GLU A 71 -1.31 -21.14 14.41
CA GLU A 71 -2.03 -21.19 13.14
C GLU A 71 -3.15 -20.15 13.12
N LYS A 72 -3.88 -20.04 14.23
CA LYS A 72 -4.95 -19.05 14.37
C LYS A 72 -4.39 -17.63 14.45
N GLN A 73 -3.28 -17.40 15.15
CA GLN A 73 -2.56 -16.13 15.11
C GLN A 73 -2.16 -15.77 13.68
N ARG A 74 -1.62 -16.74 12.93
CA ARG A 74 -1.21 -16.51 11.54
C ARG A 74 -2.40 -16.15 10.65
N PHE A 75 -3.49 -16.89 10.75
CA PHE A 75 -4.74 -16.59 10.03
C PHE A 75 -5.25 -15.18 10.33
N LEU A 76 -5.28 -14.77 11.61
CA LEU A 76 -5.71 -13.43 12.01
C LEU A 76 -4.78 -12.35 11.47
N MET A 77 -3.46 -12.59 11.47
CA MET A 77 -2.49 -11.67 10.88
C MET A 77 -2.65 -11.57 9.36
N ASP A 78 -2.85 -12.68 8.65
CA ASP A 78 -3.07 -12.67 7.21
C ASP A 78 -4.40 -11.97 6.86
N HIS A 79 -5.45 -12.17 7.65
CA HIS A 79 -6.73 -11.45 7.50
C HIS A 79 -6.57 -9.94 7.70
N ALA A 80 -5.86 -9.52 8.75
CA ALA A 80 -5.56 -8.10 8.98
C ALA A 80 -4.63 -7.52 7.90
N GLY A 81 -3.72 -8.31 7.35
CA GLY A 81 -2.89 -7.94 6.20
C GLY A 81 -3.73 -7.71 4.94
N ALA A 82 -4.69 -8.58 4.65
CA ALA A 82 -5.62 -8.41 3.53
C ALA A 82 -6.47 -7.15 3.69
N PHE A 83 -6.97 -6.86 4.90
CA PHE A 83 -7.66 -5.61 5.19
C PHE A 83 -6.76 -4.37 4.94
N LEU A 84 -5.52 -4.43 5.40
CA LEU A 84 -4.55 -3.36 5.17
C LEU A 84 -4.30 -3.15 3.68
N GLN A 85 -4.14 -4.22 2.90
CA GLN A 85 -3.99 -4.14 1.46
C GLN A 85 -5.22 -3.52 0.81
N ALA A 86 -6.42 -3.98 1.15
CA ALA A 86 -7.67 -3.46 0.60
C ALA A 86 -7.88 -1.96 0.86
N LEU A 87 -7.41 -1.44 2.00
CA LEU A 87 -7.46 0.00 2.30
C LEU A 87 -6.58 0.85 1.38
N HIS A 88 -5.49 0.28 0.87
CA HIS A 88 -4.49 1.00 0.06
C HIS A 88 -4.62 0.71 -1.44
N SER A 89 -5.23 -0.41 -1.81
CA SER A 89 -5.52 -0.76 -3.19
C SER A 89 -6.47 0.23 -3.85
N SER A 90 -6.26 0.45 -5.15
CA SER A 90 -7.21 1.17 -5.99
C SER A 90 -8.49 0.34 -6.17
N ARG A 91 -9.59 0.97 -6.63
CA ARG A 91 -10.88 0.28 -6.84
C ARG A 91 -10.76 -0.88 -7.84
N ASN A 92 -9.89 -0.73 -8.84
CA ASN A 92 -9.61 -1.72 -9.88
C ASN A 92 -8.08 -1.91 -9.97
N PRO A 93 -7.48 -2.68 -9.07
CA PRO A 93 -6.04 -2.91 -9.08
C PRO A 93 -5.65 -3.74 -10.30
N LYS A 94 -4.54 -3.37 -10.97
CA LYS A 94 -4.02 -4.20 -12.08
C LYS A 94 -3.32 -5.43 -11.50
N PRO A 95 -3.38 -6.60 -12.17
CA PRO A 95 -2.58 -7.75 -11.78
C PRO A 95 -1.09 -7.38 -11.71
N GLY A 96 -0.43 -7.71 -10.59
CA GLY A 96 0.98 -7.38 -10.36
C GLY A 96 1.27 -5.94 -9.91
N GLU A 97 0.24 -5.11 -9.69
CA GLU A 97 0.44 -3.74 -9.17
C GLU A 97 1.02 -3.77 -7.75
N VAL A 98 2.15 -3.11 -7.54
CA VAL A 98 2.80 -3.02 -6.22
C VAL A 98 1.97 -2.12 -5.31
N VAL A 99 1.45 -2.68 -4.21
CA VAL A 99 0.74 -1.90 -3.20
C VAL A 99 1.76 -1.28 -2.25
N SER A 100 1.99 0.02 -2.38
CA SER A 100 2.86 0.77 -1.46
C SER A 100 2.09 1.25 -0.23
N PHE A 101 2.59 0.92 0.96
CA PHE A 101 1.98 1.34 2.22
C PHE A 101 2.67 2.58 2.77
N GLN A 102 2.00 3.74 2.67
CA GLN A 102 2.49 4.98 3.27
C GLN A 102 1.82 5.24 4.61
N LEU A 103 2.60 5.13 5.69
CA LEU A 103 2.13 5.28 7.06
C LEU A 103 2.42 6.67 7.66
N LEU A 104 3.21 7.49 6.97
CA LEU A 104 3.51 8.87 7.37
C LEU A 104 2.47 9.82 6.77
N ARG A 105 1.79 10.59 7.65
CA ARG A 105 0.70 11.48 7.26
C ARG A 105 1.13 12.58 6.27
N ARG A 106 2.31 13.18 6.47
CA ARG A 106 2.83 14.24 5.59
C ARG A 106 3.08 13.72 4.17
N VAL A 107 3.79 12.60 4.06
CA VAL A 107 4.12 11.97 2.77
C VAL A 107 2.85 11.56 2.03
N ALA A 108 1.89 10.92 2.71
CA ALA A 108 0.62 10.55 2.11
C ALA A 108 -0.21 11.76 1.64
N TYR A 109 -0.15 12.86 2.39
CA TYR A 109 -0.80 14.12 1.98
C TYR A 109 -0.14 14.69 0.72
N GLU A 110 1.18 14.82 0.70
CA GLU A 110 1.95 15.33 -0.45
C GLU A 110 1.71 14.49 -1.71
N GLU A 111 1.73 13.17 -1.59
CA GLU A 111 1.44 12.26 -2.71
C GLU A 111 0.00 12.41 -3.20
N SER A 112 -0.97 12.56 -2.30
CA SER A 112 -2.35 12.84 -2.69
C SER A 112 -2.51 14.17 -3.43
N GLN A 113 -1.70 15.18 -3.09
CA GLN A 113 -1.68 16.45 -3.79
C GLN A 113 -1.02 16.30 -5.16
N ARG A 114 0.09 15.55 -5.26
CA ARG A 114 0.72 15.23 -6.55
C ARG A 114 -0.23 14.48 -7.47
N ALA A 115 -0.93 13.46 -6.97
CA ALA A 115 -1.90 12.70 -7.76
C ALA A 115 -3.08 13.56 -8.24
N LYS A 116 -3.54 14.52 -7.43
CA LYS A 116 -4.56 15.50 -7.86
C LYS A 116 -4.01 16.45 -8.94
N ALA A 117 -2.79 16.93 -8.78
CA ALA A 117 -2.15 17.81 -9.75
C ALA A 117 -1.90 17.10 -11.10
N GLU A 118 -1.47 15.85 -11.09
CA GLU A 118 -1.33 14.99 -12.28
C GLU A 118 -2.65 14.82 -13.04
N ARG A 119 -3.76 14.57 -12.31
CA ARG A 119 -5.11 14.47 -12.90
C ARG A 119 -5.58 15.81 -13.47
N ALA A 120 -5.27 16.92 -12.83
CA ALA A 120 -5.62 18.24 -13.35
C ALA A 120 -4.89 18.56 -14.67
N LYS A 121 -3.62 18.15 -14.79
CA LYS A 121 -2.83 18.31 -16.03
C LYS A 121 -3.38 17.49 -17.21
N THR A 122 -3.99 16.34 -16.95
CA THR A 122 -4.56 15.48 -17.99
C THR A 122 -5.94 15.96 -18.46
N VAL A 123 -6.74 16.59 -17.58
CA VAL A 123 -8.06 17.14 -17.93
C VAL A 123 -7.95 18.44 -18.76
N HIS A 124 -6.88 19.23 -18.61
CA HIS A 124 -6.68 20.47 -19.36
C HIS A 124 -6.09 20.32 -20.76
N LYS A 125 -5.88 19.09 -21.26
CA LYS A 125 -5.58 18.89 -22.69
C LYS A 125 -6.90 18.86 -23.49
N LEU A 126 -7.54 20.02 -23.60
CA LEU A 126 -8.46 20.25 -24.71
C LEU A 126 -7.61 20.24 -25.99
N PRO A 127 -7.91 19.43 -27.01
CA PRO A 127 -7.16 19.45 -28.26
C PRO A 127 -7.23 20.85 -28.86
N SER A 128 -6.09 21.39 -29.31
CA SER A 128 -6.01 22.62 -30.08
C SER A 128 -6.75 22.42 -31.42
N GLY A 129 -8.06 22.66 -31.44
CA GLY A 129 -8.90 22.46 -32.62
C GLY A 129 -10.38 22.12 -32.37
N ALA A 130 -10.85 22.07 -31.12
CA ALA A 130 -12.28 21.90 -30.86
C ALA A 130 -13.06 23.13 -31.35
N LYS A 131 -13.71 22.99 -32.50
CA LYS A 131 -14.62 24.00 -33.07
C LYS A 131 -15.83 24.15 -32.14
N LEU A 132 -16.07 25.37 -31.67
CA LEU A 132 -17.38 25.79 -31.15
C LEU A 132 -18.33 25.80 -32.36
N HIS A 133 -19.34 24.93 -32.32
CA HIS A 133 -20.39 24.85 -33.32
C HIS A 133 -21.70 25.34 -32.73
#